data_AF-R7UN80-F1
#
_entry.id   AF-R7UN80-F1
#
_cell.length_a   1.000
_cell.length_b   1.000
_cell.length_c   1.000
_cell.angle_alpha   90.00
_cell.angle_beta   90.00
_cell.angle_gamma   90.00
#
_symmetry.space_group_name_H-M   'P 1'
#
loop_
_entity.id
_entity.type
_entity.pdbx_description
1 polymer ?
#
loop_
_entity_poly.entity_id
_entity_poly.type
_entity_poly.pdbx_seq_one_letter_code
_entity_poly.pdbx_strand_id
1 'polypeptide(L)'
;MEEKFHKSDSDGPEGMEHYDGGALSEEQKQKLSEFKRKTRQNNEQYMRQHPEVACLLTGFLGEVLVKRPDNIRDFAADFFTDGNLPEKLQVQLEHRKQQLRENKSLRRI
;
A
#
# COMPACT_ATOMS: atom_id res chain seq x y z
N MET A 1 34.62 47.73 25.39
CA MET A 1 34.40 46.83 24.25
C MET A 1 33.71 45.61 24.82
N GLU A 2 32.39 45.57 24.75
CA GLU A 2 31.60 44.45 25.26
C GLU A 2 31.36 43.45 24.13
N GLU A 3 31.89 42.25 24.34
CA GLU A 3 31.55 41.01 23.65
C GLU A 3 30.03 40.77 23.77
N LYS A 4 29.34 40.67 22.64
CA LYS A 4 27.92 40.27 22.61
C LYS A 4 27.79 38.93 21.90
N PHE A 5 27.59 37.88 22.69
CA PHE A 5 27.20 36.57 22.22
C PHE A 5 25.67 36.37 22.28
N HIS A 6 25.18 35.81 21.18
CA HIS A 6 23.97 35.00 20.95
C HIS A 6 22.58 35.58 21.27
N LYS A 7 21.79 35.74 20.20
CA LYS A 7 20.54 34.99 20.00
C LYS A 7 20.36 34.71 18.51
N SER A 8 20.62 33.48 18.11
CA SER A 8 20.11 32.92 16.86
C SER A 8 18.66 32.52 17.15
N ASP A 9 17.72 33.40 16.82
CA ASP A 9 16.29 33.12 16.93
C ASP A 9 15.95 31.98 15.95
N SER A 10 15.99 30.79 16.52
CA SER A 10 15.45 29.53 16.03
C SER A 10 13.93 29.59 16.12
N ASP A 11 13.30 30.44 15.31
CA ASP A 11 11.85 30.45 15.13
C ASP A 11 11.55 30.22 13.65
N GLY A 12 11.55 28.95 13.23
CA GLY A 12 11.06 28.57 11.92
C GLY A 12 9.52 28.58 11.93
N PRO A 13 8.84 29.43 11.15
CA PRO A 13 7.38 29.41 11.07
C PRO A 13 6.88 28.25 10.19
N GLU A 14 5.64 27.82 10.41
CA GLU A 14 4.94 26.83 9.57
C GLU A 14 4.99 27.22 8.08
N GLY A 15 5.41 26.28 7.23
CA GLY A 15 5.68 26.54 5.81
C GLY A 15 7.18 26.53 5.46
N MET A 16 7.92 25.50 5.89
CA MET A 16 9.34 25.28 5.56
C MET A 16 9.61 24.97 4.06
N GLU A 17 8.74 25.36 3.14
CA GLU A 17 9.00 25.29 1.70
C GLU A 17 10.21 26.15 1.29
N HIS A 18 10.52 27.21 2.04
CA HIS A 18 11.69 28.07 1.79
C HIS A 18 13.03 27.47 2.26
N TYR A 19 13.01 26.46 3.13
CA TYR A 19 14.19 25.63 3.44
C TYR A 19 14.28 24.41 2.52
N ASP A 20 13.28 24.19 1.65
CA ASP A 20 13.22 23.13 0.63
C ASP A 20 13.85 23.56 -0.70
N GLY A 21 14.92 24.35 -0.64
CA GLY A 21 15.73 24.74 -1.79
C GLY A 21 16.51 23.55 -2.35
N GLY A 22 15.81 22.54 -2.87
CA GLY A 22 16.39 21.30 -3.36
C GLY A 22 16.58 20.23 -2.27
N ALA A 23 15.49 19.73 -1.67
CA ALA A 23 15.53 18.61 -0.71
C ALA A 23 16.35 17.38 -1.13
N LEU A 24 16.59 17.20 -2.43
CA LEU A 24 17.50 16.18 -2.96
C LEU A 24 18.36 16.76 -4.07
N SER A 25 19.65 16.48 -4.05
CA SER A 25 20.55 16.69 -5.19
C SER A 25 20.08 15.89 -6.41
N GLU A 26 20.53 16.26 -7.61
CA GLU A 26 20.15 15.53 -8.83
C GLU A 26 20.57 14.04 -8.77
N GLU A 27 21.72 13.74 -8.17
CA GLU A 27 22.15 12.36 -7.92
C GLU A 27 21.20 11.63 -6.95
N GLN A 28 20.77 12.30 -5.88
CA GLN A 28 19.82 11.73 -4.93
C GLN A 28 18.44 11.50 -5.56
N LYS A 29 17.98 12.39 -6.44
CA LYS A 29 16.74 12.22 -7.21
C LYS A 29 16.83 11.03 -8.17
N GLN A 30 17.95 10.86 -8.86
CA GLN A 30 18.18 9.72 -9.75
C GLN A 30 18.17 8.41 -8.96
N LYS A 31 18.93 8.34 -7.87
CA LYS A 31 18.97 7.16 -6.98
C LYS A 31 17.60 6.83 -6.39
N LEU A 32 16.85 7.84 -5.97
CA LEU A 32 15.48 7.67 -5.47
C LEU A 32 14.55 7.14 -6.56
N SER A 33 14.69 7.62 -7.80
CA SER A 33 13.88 7.18 -8.93
C SER A 33 14.15 5.72 -9.27
N GLU A 34 15.41 5.31 -9.32
CA GLU A 34 15.80 3.91 -9.52
C GLU A 34 15.29 3.00 -8.41
N PHE A 35 15.44 3.43 -7.16
CA PHE A 35 14.92 2.72 -6.00
C PHE A 35 13.40 2.55 -6.10
N LYS A 36 12.64 3.62 -6.35
CA LYS A 36 11.18 3.57 -6.52
C LYS A 36 10.77 2.66 -7.66
N ARG A 37 11.49 2.70 -8.80
CA ARG A 37 11.24 1.81 -9.94
C ARG A 37 11.42 0.35 -9.55
N LYS A 38 12.54 0.00 -8.90
CA LYS A 38 12.81 -1.37 -8.44
C LYS A 38 11.76 -1.84 -7.43
N THR A 39 11.40 -0.99 -6.47
CA THR A 39 10.36 -1.29 -5.48
C THR A 39 9.00 -1.53 -6.13
N ARG A 40 8.59 -0.70 -7.10
CA ARG A 40 7.34 -0.91 -7.85
C ARG A 40 7.33 -2.26 -8.58
N GLN A 41 8.42 -2.60 -9.26
CA GLN A 41 8.57 -3.89 -9.95
C GLN A 41 8.46 -5.07 -8.97
N ASN A 42 9.13 -4.98 -7.83
CA ASN A 42 9.07 -6.02 -6.79
C ASN A 42 7.66 -6.16 -6.21
N ASN A 43 6.98 -5.05 -5.93
CA ASN A 43 5.61 -5.06 -5.42
C ASN A 43 4.66 -5.70 -6.44
N GLU A 44 4.77 -5.36 -7.72
CA GLU A 44 3.96 -5.99 -8.78
C GLU A 44 4.25 -7.49 -8.93
N GLN A 45 5.51 -7.89 -8.80
CA GLN A 45 5.88 -9.31 -8.81
C GLN A 45 5.27 -10.04 -7.62
N TYR A 46 5.34 -9.45 -6.42
CA TYR A 46 4.71 -9.98 -5.23
C TYR A 46 3.20 -10.16 -5.46
N MET A 47 2.49 -9.10 -5.87
CA MET A 47 1.04 -9.16 -6.14
C MET A 47 0.65 -10.22 -7.17
N ARG A 48 1.51 -10.50 -8.17
CA ARG A 48 1.29 -11.57 -9.15
C ARG A 48 1.52 -12.97 -8.60
N GLN A 49 2.50 -13.13 -7.71
CA GLN A 49 2.87 -14.42 -7.12
C GLN A 49 1.99 -14.79 -5.92
N HIS A 50 1.41 -13.78 -5.27
CA HIS A 50 0.70 -13.87 -4.00
C HIS A 50 -0.81 -13.58 -4.18
N PRO A 51 -1.62 -14.61 -4.53
CA PRO A 51 -3.04 -14.44 -4.79
C PRO A 51 -3.86 -14.04 -3.56
N GLU A 52 -3.31 -14.15 -2.35
CA GLU A 52 -3.93 -13.76 -1.09
C GLU A 52 -4.36 -12.29 -1.08
N VAL A 53 -3.52 -11.39 -1.61
CA VAL A 53 -3.85 -9.96 -1.63
C VAL A 53 -5.00 -9.70 -2.60
N ALA A 54 -4.99 -10.36 -3.76
CA ALA A 54 -6.07 -10.24 -4.74
C ALA A 54 -7.40 -10.79 -4.19
N CYS A 55 -7.37 -11.95 -3.52
CA CYS A 55 -8.56 -12.53 -2.88
C CYS A 55 -9.09 -11.61 -1.78
N LEU A 56 -8.22 -11.08 -0.92
CA LEU A 56 -8.60 -10.17 0.16
C LEU A 56 -9.30 -8.91 -0.38
N LEU A 57 -8.70 -8.26 -1.39
CA LEU A 57 -9.28 -7.07 -2.01
C LEU A 57 -10.58 -7.37 -2.74
N THR A 58 -10.68 -8.51 -3.42
CA THR A 58 -11.91 -8.92 -4.11
C THR A 58 -13.04 -9.19 -3.12
N GLY A 59 -12.73 -9.85 -2.00
CA GLY A 59 -13.69 -10.08 -0.91
C GLY A 59 -14.21 -8.78 -0.32
N PHE A 60 -13.30 -7.86 0.02
CA PHE A 60 -13.66 -6.54 0.53
C PHE A 60 -14.56 -5.76 -0.44
N LEU A 61 -14.13 -5.60 -1.70
CA LEU A 61 -14.90 -4.89 -2.72
C LEU A 61 -16.25 -5.55 -2.98
N GLY A 62 -16.31 -6.89 -2.98
CA GLY A 62 -17.56 -7.62 -3.10
C GLY A 62 -18.55 -7.26 -1.99
N GLU A 63 -18.08 -7.23 -0.74
CA GLU A 63 -18.95 -6.82 0.37
C GLU A 63 -19.35 -5.35 0.31
N VAL A 64 -18.45 -4.44 -0.09
CA VAL A 64 -18.79 -3.02 -0.30
C VAL A 64 -19.88 -2.86 -1.35
N LEU A 65 -19.79 -3.57 -2.48
CA LEU A 65 -20.76 -3.49 -3.56
C LEU A 65 -22.13 -4.07 -3.18
N VAL A 66 -22.15 -5.12 -2.34
CA VAL A 66 -23.38 -5.76 -1.85
C VAL A 66 -24.04 -4.93 -0.75
N LYS A 67 -23.28 -4.50 0.25
CA LYS A 67 -23.80 -3.82 1.45
C LYS A 67 -23.97 -2.31 1.25
N ARG A 68 -23.23 -1.71 0.31
CA ARG A 68 -23.23 -0.27 0.00
C ARG A 68 -23.21 0.62 1.25
N PRO A 69 -22.15 0.50 2.09
CA PRO A 69 -22.09 1.23 3.35
C PRO A 69 -21.99 2.74 3.10
N ASP A 70 -22.62 3.52 3.98
CA ASP A 70 -22.56 4.98 3.95
C ASP A 70 -21.16 5.52 4.28
N ASN A 71 -20.44 4.83 5.18
CA ASN A 71 -19.05 5.14 5.51
C ASN A 71 -18.12 3.96 5.19
N ILE A 72 -17.36 4.11 4.10
CA ILE A 72 -16.41 3.10 3.63
C ILE A 72 -15.24 2.91 4.59
N ARG A 73 -14.82 3.96 5.32
CA ARG A 73 -13.65 3.87 6.21
C ARG A 73 -13.94 3.03 7.44
N ASP A 74 -15.09 3.25 8.08
CA ASP A 74 -15.52 2.47 9.23
C ASP A 74 -15.75 1.02 8.81
N PHE A 75 -16.40 0.81 7.67
CA PHE A 75 -16.58 -0.52 7.10
C PHE A 75 -15.25 -1.24 6.82
N ALA A 76 -14.24 -0.53 6.31
CA ALA A 76 -12.92 -1.09 6.11
C ALA A 76 -12.24 -1.46 7.44
N ALA A 77 -12.35 -0.60 8.46
CA ALA A 77 -11.81 -0.89 9.79
C ALA A 77 -12.43 -2.18 10.35
N ASP A 78 -13.75 -2.30 10.32
CA ASP A 78 -14.46 -3.50 10.79
C ASP A 78 -14.09 -4.75 9.98
N PHE A 79 -14.03 -4.62 8.64
CA PHE A 79 -13.69 -5.74 7.77
C PHE A 79 -12.26 -6.25 7.99
N PHE A 80 -11.27 -5.36 8.05
CA PHE A 80 -9.86 -5.75 8.17
C PHE A 80 -9.43 -6.11 9.59
N THR A 81 -10.21 -5.76 10.61
CA THR A 81 -9.97 -6.13 12.01
C THR A 81 -10.75 -7.37 12.45
N ASP A 82 -11.60 -7.95 11.60
CA ASP A 82 -12.29 -9.22 11.88
C ASP A 82 -11.27 -10.35 12.10
N GLY A 83 -11.26 -10.93 13.31
CA GLY A 83 -10.39 -12.04 13.68
C GLY A 83 -10.61 -13.31 12.85
N ASN A 84 -11.78 -13.46 12.21
CA ASN A 84 -12.10 -14.59 11.35
C ASN A 84 -11.69 -14.36 9.87
N LEU A 85 -11.22 -13.17 9.54
CA LEU A 85 -10.80 -12.83 8.18
C LEU A 85 -9.74 -13.78 7.60
N PRO A 86 -8.70 -14.22 8.35
CA PRO A 86 -7.71 -15.16 7.82
C PRO A 86 -8.32 -16.50 7.41
N GLU A 87 -9.28 -17.02 8.18
CA GLU A 87 -9.96 -18.29 7.87
C GLU A 87 -10.84 -18.15 6.63
N LYS A 88 -11.64 -17.07 6.55
CA LYS A 88 -12.44 -16.75 5.36
C LYS A 88 -11.56 -16.64 4.11
N LEU A 89 -10.38 -16.01 4.24
CA LEU A 89 -9.44 -15.84 3.15
C LEU A 89 -8.83 -17.17 2.70
N GLN A 90 -8.49 -18.07 3.63
CA GLN A 90 -7.99 -19.42 3.30
C GLN A 90 -9.01 -20.21 2.48
N VAL A 91 -10.28 -20.19 2.88
CA VAL A 91 -11.36 -20.86 2.13
C VAL A 91 -11.46 -20.31 0.71
N GLN A 92 -11.41 -18.98 0.54
CA GLN A 92 -11.44 -18.36 -0.79
C GLN A 92 -10.21 -18.72 -1.64
N LEU A 93 -9.03 -18.80 -1.03
CA LEU A 93 -7.80 -19.19 -1.71
C LEU A 93 -7.85 -20.64 -2.22
N GLU A 94 -8.32 -21.57 -1.41
CA GLU A 94 -8.46 -22.97 -1.81
C GLU A 94 -9.48 -23.13 -2.93
N HIS A 95 -10.62 -22.43 -2.83
CA HIS A 95 -11.62 -22.41 -3.90
C HIS A 95 -11.04 -21.85 -5.21
N ARG A 96 -10.28 -20.74 -5.15
CA ARG A 96 -9.60 -20.17 -6.33
C ARG A 96 -8.57 -21.13 -6.93
N LYS A 97 -7.78 -21.81 -6.09
CA LYS A 97 -6.81 -22.82 -6.55
C LYS A 97 -7.51 -23.97 -7.26
N GLN A 98 -8.64 -24.44 -6.73
CA GLN A 98 -9.43 -25.51 -7.32
C GLN A 98 -9.98 -25.12 -8.69
N GLN A 99 -10.59 -23.94 -8.80
CA GLN A 99 -11.07 -23.41 -10.09
C GLN A 99 -9.95 -23.30 -11.13
N LEU A 100 -8.74 -22.88 -10.74
CA LEU A 100 -7.60 -22.80 -11.65
C LEU A 100 -7.14 -24.18 -12.13
N ARG A 101 -7.23 -25.22 -11.27
CA ARG A 101 -6.91 -26.61 -11.65
C ARG A 101 -7.91 -27.12 -12.68
N GLU A 102 -9.21 -26.92 -12.44
CA GLU A 102 -10.28 -27.33 -13.33
C GLU A 102 -10.19 -26.61 -14.70
N ASN A 103 -9.99 -25.29 -14.70
CA ASN A 103 -9.80 -24.51 -15.93
C ASN A 103 -8.60 -24.99 -16.75
N LYS A 104 -7.51 -25.41 -16.10
CA LYS A 104 -6.34 -25.98 -16.80
C LYS A 104 -6.66 -27.35 -17.42
N SER A 105 -7.48 -28.16 -16.77
CA SER A 105 -7.92 -29.45 -17.31
C SER A 105 -8.81 -29.27 -18.54
N LEU A 106 -9.72 -28.30 -18.52
CA LEU A 106 -10.62 -28.01 -19.63
C LEU A 106 -9.91 -27.52 -20.90
N ARG A 107 -8.78 -26.81 -20.75
CA ARG A 107 -7.98 -26.30 -21.88
C ARG A 107 -7.07 -27.34 -22.54
N ARG A 108 -6.99 -28.55 -21.96
CA ARG A 108 -6.10 -29.62 -22.42
C ARG A 108 -6.80 -30.71 -23.24
N ILE A 109 -8.12 -30.60 -23.41
CA ILE A 109 -8.98 -31.42 -24.26
C ILE A 109 -9.29 -30.62 -25.52
#